data_AF-A0A399SW83-F1
#
_entry.id   AF-A0A399SW83-F1
#
_cell.length_a   1.000
_cell.length_b   1.000
_cell.length_c   1.000
_cell.angle_alpha   90.00
_cell.angle_beta   90.00
_cell.angle_gamma   90.00
#
_symmetry.space_group_name_H-M   'P 1'
#
loop_
_entity.id
_entity.type
_entity.pdbx_description
1 polymer ?
#
loop_
_entity_poly.entity_id
_entity_poly.type
_entity_poly.pdbx_seq_one_letter_code
_entity_poly.pdbx_strand_id
1 'polypeptide(L)'
;MQRNRRHKLDTVGAGLLAGLLLPLVIFLIVYLVNDPEIAFSEYLKGLWRIHALVKIGSLCVFTNLAVFWVFLKMKHERAARGVLGATLLYAFVVLISKAV
;
A
#
# COMPACT_ATOMS: atom_id res chain seq x y z
N MET A 1 -1.04 35.00 11.84
CA MET A 1 -1.37 33.90 12.77
C MET A 1 -0.39 32.75 12.52
N GLN A 2 0.58 32.58 13.43
CA GLN A 2 1.69 31.63 13.29
C GLN A 2 1.23 30.18 13.50
N ARG A 3 1.63 29.23 12.64
CA ARG A 3 2.24 27.97 13.11
C ARG A 3 3.05 27.26 12.02
N ASN A 4 4.26 27.76 11.81
CA ASN A 4 5.35 27.06 11.14
C ASN A 4 5.80 25.89 12.04
N ARG A 5 5.18 24.70 11.94
CA ARG A 5 5.74 23.44 12.45
C ARG A 5 5.24 22.26 11.61
N ARG A 6 6.19 21.43 11.16
CA ARG A 6 6.08 20.14 10.43
C ARG A 6 6.34 20.15 8.91
N HIS A 7 7.35 20.88 8.46
CA HIS A 7 7.84 20.85 7.07
C HIS A 7 8.86 19.72 6.77
N LYS A 8 8.76 18.55 7.45
CA LYS A 8 9.60 17.37 7.15
C LYS A 8 8.83 16.17 6.57
N LEU A 9 7.52 16.10 6.81
CA LEU A 9 6.66 15.01 6.31
C LEU A 9 5.98 15.35 5.00
N ASP A 10 5.99 16.62 4.58
CA ASP A 10 5.37 17.11 3.35
C ASP A 10 6.28 16.92 2.12
N THR A 11 6.91 15.76 2.04
CA THR A 11 7.72 15.37 0.89
C THR A 11 7.02 14.25 0.15
N VAL A 12 7.10 14.27 -1.18
CA VAL A 12 6.59 13.20 -2.04
C VAL A 12 7.16 11.86 -1.60
N GLY A 13 8.43 11.83 -1.17
CA GLY A 13 9.09 10.63 -0.65
C GLY A 13 8.45 10.06 0.62
N ALA A 14 8.02 10.90 1.57
CA ALA A 14 7.34 10.42 2.78
C ALA A 14 5.98 9.79 2.45
N GLY A 15 5.23 10.38 1.53
CA GLY A 15 3.98 9.81 1.03
C GLY A 15 4.18 8.52 0.23
N LEU A 16 5.21 8.46 -0.60
CA LEU A 16 5.57 7.26 -1.36
C LEU A 16 5.98 6.11 -0.42
N LEU A 17 6.82 6.39 0.58
CA LEU A 17 7.21 5.42 1.61
C LEU A 17 6.01 4.94 2.42
N ALA A 18 5.13 5.85 2.84
CA ALA A 18 3.91 5.49 3.56
C ALA A 18 3.00 4.61 2.68
N GLY A 19 2.77 4.97 1.42
CA GLY A 19 1.96 4.21 0.46
C GLY A 19 2.59 2.89 -0.02
N LEU A 20 3.88 2.66 0.24
CA LEU A 20 4.54 1.39 -0.04
C LEU A 20 4.62 0.50 1.20
N LEU A 21 4.97 1.07 2.36
CA LEU A 21 5.14 0.35 3.60
C LEU A 21 3.81 -0.05 4.25
N LEU A 22 2.79 0.80 4.25
CA LEU A 22 1.51 0.44 4.89
C LEU A 22 0.86 -0.79 4.28
N PRO A 23 0.72 -0.91 2.94
CA PRO A 23 0.15 -2.11 2.33
C PRO A 23 0.96 -3.36 2.65
N LEU A 24 2.29 -3.25 2.68
CA LEU A 24 3.18 -4.35 3.08
C LEU A 24 2.97 -4.78 4.53
N VAL A 25 2.82 -3.83 5.44
CA VAL A 25 2.55 -4.12 6.87
C VAL A 25 1.18 -4.77 7.03
N ILE A 26 0.14 -4.26 6.36
CA ILE A 26 -1.19 -4.89 6.42
C ILE A 26 -1.17 -6.28 5.79
N PHE A 27 -0.48 -6.45 4.68
CA PHE A 27 -0.29 -7.76 4.06
C PHE A 27 0.36 -8.74 5.04
N LEU A 28 1.40 -8.31 5.75
CA LEU A 28 2.07 -9.10 6.77
C LEU A 28 1.14 -9.45 7.94
N ILE A 29 0.33 -8.50 8.42
CA ILE A 29 -0.67 -8.73 9.47
C ILE A 29 -1.71 -9.74 9.00
N VAL A 30 -2.23 -9.60 7.77
CA VAL A 30 -3.21 -10.53 7.18
C VAL A 30 -2.62 -11.93 7.06
N TYR A 31 -1.36 -12.05 6.65
CA TYR A 31 -0.64 -13.33 6.59
C TYR A 31 -0.50 -13.97 7.99
N LEU A 32 -0.05 -13.20 9.00
CA LEU A 32 0.09 -13.66 10.38
C LEU A 32 -1.26 -14.10 11.00
N VAL A 33 -2.37 -13.46 10.62
CA VAL A 33 -3.70 -13.77 11.15
C VAL A 33 -4.38 -14.93 10.43
N ASN A 34 -4.16 -15.10 9.13
CA ASN A 34 -4.80 -16.20 8.39
C ASN A 34 -4.09 -17.52 8.64
N ASP A 35 -2.77 -17.57 8.47
CA ASP A 35 -2.02 -18.82 8.51
C ASP A 35 -0.54 -18.58 8.85
N PRO A 36 -0.17 -18.43 10.13
CA PRO A 36 1.22 -18.22 10.54
C PRO A 36 2.11 -19.46 10.35
N GLU A 37 1.52 -20.65 10.14
CA GLU A 37 2.25 -21.92 10.01
C GLU A 37 2.69 -22.23 8.58
N ILE A 38 2.09 -21.61 7.56
CA ILE A 38 2.39 -21.90 6.15
C ILE A 38 3.59 -21.06 5.71
N ALA A 39 4.61 -21.69 5.10
CA ALA A 39 5.75 -20.96 4.57
C ALA A 39 5.31 -19.88 3.55
N PHE A 40 5.90 -18.70 3.59
CA PHE A 40 5.54 -17.55 2.72
C PHE A 40 5.44 -17.92 1.22
N SER A 41 6.32 -18.82 0.75
CA SER A 41 6.30 -19.32 -0.62
C SER A 41 5.10 -20.21 -0.93
N GLU A 42 4.64 -21.03 0.02
CA GLU A 42 3.42 -21.84 -0.12
C GLU A 42 2.16 -20.98 -0.02
N TYR A 43 2.17 -19.96 0.84
CA TYR A 43 1.08 -18.99 0.90
C TYR A 43 0.92 -18.24 -0.43
N LEU A 44 2.04 -17.81 -1.04
CA LEU A 44 2.03 -17.19 -2.38
C LEU A 44 1.50 -18.14 -3.46
N LYS A 45 1.93 -19.41 -3.47
CA LYS A 45 1.41 -20.43 -4.40
C LYS A 45 -0.08 -20.70 -4.18
N GLY A 46 -0.52 -20.74 -2.93
CA GLY A 46 -1.92 -20.86 -2.55
C GLY A 46 -2.74 -19.70 -3.11
N LEU A 47 -2.34 -18.47 -2.80
CA LEU A 47 -2.94 -17.22 -3.31
C LEU A 47 -3.06 -17.19 -4.84
N TRP A 48 -2.04 -17.65 -5.55
CA TRP A 48 -2.04 -17.75 -7.01
C TRP A 48 -3.12 -18.73 -7.49
N ARG A 49 -3.21 -19.90 -6.85
CA ARG A 49 -4.17 -20.96 -7.21
C ARG A 49 -5.63 -20.56 -6.97
N ILE A 50 -5.90 -19.75 -5.94
CA ILE A 50 -7.26 -19.27 -5.63
C ILE A 50 -7.58 -17.87 -6.18
N HIS A 51 -6.70 -17.29 -7.03
CA HIS A 51 -6.86 -15.91 -7.53
C HIS A 51 -6.98 -14.85 -6.41
N ALA A 52 -6.54 -15.17 -5.19
CA ALA A 52 -6.60 -14.27 -4.05
C ALA A 52 -5.61 -13.11 -4.16
N LEU A 53 -4.65 -13.16 -5.09
CA LEU A 53 -3.83 -12.02 -5.47
C LEU A 53 -4.68 -10.79 -5.83
N VAL A 54 -5.84 -10.99 -6.48
CA VAL A 54 -6.76 -9.90 -6.80
C VAL A 54 -7.46 -9.37 -5.55
N LYS A 55 -7.88 -10.25 -4.63
CA LYS A 55 -8.51 -9.84 -3.35
C LYS A 55 -7.53 -9.03 -2.50
N ILE A 56 -6.29 -9.48 -2.41
CA ILE A 56 -5.26 -8.84 -1.62
C ILE A 56 -4.77 -7.56 -2.30
N GLY A 57 -4.60 -7.58 -3.62
CA GLY A 57 -4.31 -6.38 -4.41
C GLY A 57 -5.39 -5.31 -4.21
N SER A 58 -6.66 -5.72 -4.21
CA SER A 58 -7.77 -4.81 -3.91
C SER A 58 -7.69 -4.25 -2.49
N LEU A 59 -7.34 -5.08 -1.48
CA LEU A 59 -7.13 -4.63 -0.10
C LEU A 59 -5.97 -3.62 0.03
N CYS A 60 -4.86 -3.86 -0.67
CA CYS A 60 -3.72 -2.94 -0.75
C CYS A 60 -4.11 -1.59 -1.37
N VAL A 61 -4.82 -1.62 -2.50
CA VAL A 61 -5.30 -0.40 -3.19
C VAL A 61 -6.29 0.36 -2.30
N PHE A 62 -7.22 -0.35 -1.66
CA PHE A 62 -8.20 0.24 -0.76
C PHE A 62 -7.52 0.93 0.44
N THR A 63 -6.51 0.27 1.03
CA THR A 63 -5.71 0.87 2.11
C THR A 63 -4.96 2.11 1.61
N ASN A 64 -4.30 2.03 0.46
CA ASN A 64 -3.58 3.19 -0.10
C ASN A 64 -4.51 4.38 -0.35
N LEU A 65 -5.75 4.13 -0.75
CA LEU A 65 -6.76 5.18 -0.89
C LEU A 65 -7.18 5.79 0.45
N ALA A 66 -7.30 4.99 1.50
CA ALA A 66 -7.57 5.49 2.86
C ALA A 66 -6.42 6.39 3.36
N VAL A 67 -5.17 5.98 3.11
CA VAL A 67 -3.97 6.75 3.45
C VAL A 67 -3.90 8.04 2.65
N PHE A 68 -4.18 7.98 1.35
CA PHE A 68 -4.31 9.15 0.49
C PHE A 68 -5.31 10.16 1.06
N TRP A 69 -6.48 9.69 1.50
CA TRP A 69 -7.50 10.55 2.13
C TRP A 69 -6.98 11.19 3.42
N VAL A 70 -6.31 10.43 4.28
CA VAL A 70 -5.73 10.96 5.53
C VAL A 70 -4.72 12.07 5.23
N PHE A 71 -3.81 11.86 4.27
CA PHE A 71 -2.84 12.89 3.87
C PHE A 71 -3.51 14.10 3.23
N LEU A 72 -4.55 13.90 2.42
CA LEU A 72 -5.34 14.97 1.81
C LEU A 72 -6.03 15.82 2.90
N LYS A 73 -6.63 15.18 3.92
CA LYS A 73 -7.26 15.86 5.05
C LYS A 73 -6.26 16.64 5.91
N MET A 74 -5.01 16.16 6.01
CA MET A 74 -3.92 16.86 6.69
C MET A 74 -3.30 18.01 5.86
N LYS A 75 -3.85 18.35 4.69
CA LYS A 75 -3.30 19.33 3.73
C LYS A 75 -1.89 18.99 3.24
N HIS A 76 -1.49 17.73 3.33
CA HIS A 76 -0.19 17.24 2.85
C HIS A 76 -0.30 16.80 1.38
N GLU A 77 -0.53 17.75 0.48
CA GLU A 77 -0.78 17.47 -0.95
C GLU A 77 0.42 16.78 -1.63
N ARG A 78 1.64 17.07 -1.17
CA ARG A 78 2.86 16.44 -1.71
C ARG A 78 2.95 14.97 -1.31
N ALA A 79 2.65 14.65 -0.05
CA ALA A 79 2.60 13.26 0.40
C ALA A 79 1.46 12.50 -0.29
N ALA A 80 0.29 13.12 -0.46
CA ALA A 80 -0.83 12.52 -1.18
C ALA A 80 -0.45 12.12 -2.63
N ARG A 81 0.28 13.00 -3.35
CA ARG A 81 0.86 12.66 -4.66
C ARG A 81 1.84 11.48 -4.62
N GLY A 82 2.64 11.38 -3.56
CA GLY A 82 3.53 10.23 -3.33
C GLY A 82 2.78 8.92 -3.16
N VAL A 83 1.70 8.91 -2.38
CA VAL A 83 0.84 7.73 -2.17
C VAL A 83 0.19 7.29 -3.49
N LEU A 84 -0.29 8.23 -4.30
CA LEU A 84 -0.82 7.94 -5.64
C LEU A 84 0.25 7.33 -6.56
N GLY A 85 1.48 7.87 -6.52
CA GLY A 85 2.61 7.30 -7.26
C GLY A 85 2.90 5.85 -6.87
N ALA A 86 2.92 5.54 -5.57
CA ALA A 86 3.07 4.17 -5.07
C ALA A 86 1.92 3.26 -5.54
N THR A 87 0.69 3.78 -5.54
CA THR A 87 -0.51 3.04 -5.98
C THR A 87 -0.45 2.71 -7.47
N LEU A 88 -0.03 3.65 -8.31
CA LEU A 88 0.22 3.43 -9.73
C LEU A 88 1.28 2.35 -9.96
N LEU A 89 2.37 2.38 -9.17
CA LEU A 89 3.44 1.40 -9.26
C LEU A 89 2.93 -0.02 -8.93
N TYR A 90 2.12 -0.16 -7.88
CA TYR A 90 1.43 -1.42 -7.59
C TYR A 90 0.49 -1.86 -8.71
N ALA A 91 -0.27 -0.93 -9.30
CA ALA A 91 -1.16 -1.25 -10.41
C ALA A 91 -0.37 -1.82 -11.60
N PHE A 92 0.79 -1.24 -11.94
CA PHE A 92 1.67 -1.79 -12.97
C PHE A 92 2.17 -3.19 -12.64
N VAL A 93 2.61 -3.44 -11.40
CA VAL A 93 3.05 -4.77 -10.96
C VAL A 93 1.93 -5.80 -11.10
N VAL A 94 0.71 -5.47 -10.64
CA VAL A 94 -0.44 -6.37 -10.73
C VAL A 94 -0.84 -6.62 -12.19
N LEU A 95 -0.81 -5.59 -13.03
CA LEU A 95 -1.11 -5.73 -14.46
C LEU A 95 -0.11 -6.66 -15.16
N ILE A 96 1.18 -6.51 -14.88
CA ILE A 96 2.23 -7.40 -15.42
C ILE A 96 2.03 -8.82 -14.91
N SER A 97 1.83 -9.01 -13.59
CA SER A 97 1.61 -10.34 -13.00
C SER A 97 0.34 -11.03 -13.49
N LYS A 98 -0.67 -10.29 -13.93
CA LYS A 98 -1.89 -10.87 -14.51
C LYS A 98 -1.79 -11.12 -16.01
N ALA A 99 -0.86 -10.43 -16.69
CA ALA A 99 -0.64 -10.58 -18.13
C ALA A 99 0.34 -11.73 -18.47
N VAL A 100 1.17 -12.14 -17.51
CA VAL A 100 2.04 -13.34 -17.56
C VAL A 100 1.30 -14.55 -17.01
#